data_AF-A0A246Q9X1-F1
#
_entry.id   AF-A0A246Q9X1-F1
#
_cell.length_a   1.000
_cell.length_b   1.000
_cell.length_c   1.000
_cell.angle_alpha   90.00
_cell.angle_beta   90.00
_cell.angle_gamma   90.00
#
_symmetry.space_group_name_H-M   'P 1'
#
loop_
_entity.id
_entity.type
_entity.pdbx_description
1 polymer ?
#
loop_
_entity_poly.entity_id
_entity_poly.type
_entity_poly.pdbx_seq_one_letter_code
_entity_poly.pdbx_strand_id
1 'polypeptide(L)'
;MAESDRFSTGFENRKTVLGADHVERSWAAADEFNRPMQRLVTEYCWGEVWGDDTLPFKTRSIINLAMLTATSQHHELGVHVRGALRNGVSKEEIRAVLLQAAIYCGVPLALAAFRVASEAIRAYEAEAAGSATKVNKTSEATTATAGSKASKPSKASKASKASKASKASKAKGAGQ
;
A
#
# COMPACT_ATOMS: atom_id res chain seq x y z
N MET A 1 -8.76 -2.54 28.81
CA MET A 1 -9.20 -1.18 28.42
C MET A 1 -9.74 -1.27 27.00
N ALA A 2 -10.95 -0.76 26.76
CA ALA A 2 -11.50 -0.70 25.41
C ALA A 2 -10.59 0.14 24.51
N GLU A 3 -10.50 -0.24 23.24
CA GLU A 3 -9.69 0.45 22.25
C GLU A 3 -10.34 1.79 21.89
N SER A 4 -9.58 2.87 21.86
CA SER A 4 -10.11 4.21 21.52
C SER A 4 -10.29 4.33 20.01
N ASP A 5 -11.26 5.11 19.54
CA ASP A 5 -11.47 5.38 18.11
C ASP A 5 -10.19 5.94 17.45
N ARG A 6 -9.44 6.75 18.21
CA ARG A 6 -8.13 7.28 17.79
C ARG A 6 -7.10 6.17 17.61
N PHE A 7 -7.05 5.18 18.51
CA PHE A 7 -6.15 4.05 18.35
C PHE A 7 -6.50 3.24 17.10
N SER A 8 -7.76 2.88 16.91
CA SER A 8 -8.18 2.07 15.76
C SER A 8 -7.87 2.78 14.43
N THR A 9 -8.17 4.08 14.34
CA THR A 9 -7.81 4.92 13.18
C THR A 9 -6.30 4.96 12.97
N GLY A 10 -5.55 5.20 14.04
CA GLY A 10 -4.10 5.27 13.98
C GLY A 10 -3.44 3.96 13.60
N PHE A 11 -3.99 2.83 14.04
CA PHE A 11 -3.45 1.51 13.71
C PHE A 11 -3.60 1.24 12.21
N GLU A 12 -4.74 1.56 11.61
CA GLU A 12 -4.96 1.40 10.17
C GLU A 12 -4.14 2.39 9.32
N ASN A 13 -4.02 3.65 9.76
CA ASN A 13 -3.12 4.62 9.12
C ASN A 13 -1.67 4.12 9.15
N ARG A 14 -1.22 3.63 10.31
CA ARG A 14 0.14 3.09 10.47
C ARG A 14 0.39 1.90 9.55
N LYS A 15 -0.57 0.99 9.39
CA LYS A 15 -0.48 -0.15 8.45
C LYS A 15 -0.43 0.31 7.00
N THR A 16 -1.24 1.29 6.64
CA THR A 16 -1.25 1.87 5.28
C THR A 16 0.12 2.40 4.91
N VAL A 17 0.77 3.11 5.82
CA VAL A 17 2.08 3.73 5.56
C VAL A 17 3.23 2.73 5.70
N LEU A 18 3.36 2.08 6.86
CA LEU A 18 4.54 1.25 7.15
C LEU A 18 4.43 -0.20 6.62
N GLY A 19 3.22 -0.62 6.23
CA GLY A 19 2.88 -1.97 5.79
C GLY A 19 2.31 -2.81 6.93
N ALA A 20 1.20 -3.50 6.67
CA ALA A 20 0.45 -4.25 7.68
C ALA A 20 1.33 -5.27 8.43
N ASP A 21 2.04 -6.11 7.70
CA ASP A 21 2.96 -7.11 8.25
C ASP A 21 4.01 -6.53 9.21
N HIS A 22 4.54 -5.34 8.91
CA HIS A 22 5.52 -4.69 9.77
C HIS A 22 4.89 -4.21 11.08
N VAL A 23 3.71 -3.59 10.98
CA VAL A 23 2.99 -3.03 12.14
C VAL A 23 2.49 -4.14 13.06
N GLU A 24 1.89 -5.19 12.50
CA GLU A 24 1.38 -6.32 13.29
C GLU A 24 2.51 -7.04 14.03
N ARG A 25 3.67 -7.26 13.38
CA ARG A 25 4.85 -7.80 14.06
C ARG A 25 5.35 -6.89 15.17
N SER A 26 5.45 -5.58 14.91
CA SER A 26 5.89 -4.61 15.91
C SER A 26 4.95 -4.54 17.11
N TRP A 27 3.63 -4.66 16.88
CA TRP A 27 2.63 -4.63 17.93
C TRP A 27 2.64 -5.91 18.78
N ALA A 28 2.70 -7.07 18.12
CA ALA A 28 2.76 -8.36 18.78
C ALA A 28 4.03 -8.52 19.65
N ALA A 29 5.17 -8.01 19.18
CA ALA A 29 6.46 -8.11 19.88
C ALA A 29 6.62 -7.12 21.06
N ALA A 30 5.71 -6.15 21.23
CA ALA A 30 5.86 -5.12 22.25
C ALA A 30 5.65 -5.69 23.67
N ASP A 31 6.67 -5.78 24.51
CA ASP A 31 6.52 -6.20 25.91
C ASP A 31 5.79 -5.16 26.79
N GLU A 32 5.60 -5.46 28.07
CA GLU A 32 4.98 -4.55 29.04
C GLU A 32 5.67 -3.19 29.09
N PHE A 33 6.99 -3.17 28.93
CA PHE A 33 7.80 -1.94 28.95
C PHE A 33 7.52 -1.05 27.74
N ASN A 34 7.49 -1.61 26.52
CA ASN A 34 7.36 -0.83 25.29
C ASN A 34 5.92 -0.59 24.84
N ARG A 35 4.95 -1.37 25.33
CA ARG A 35 3.55 -1.30 24.88
C ARG A 35 2.88 0.06 25.10
N PRO A 36 3.09 0.77 26.23
CA PRO A 36 2.57 2.13 26.40
C PRO A 36 3.09 3.10 25.34
N MET A 37 4.37 2.99 24.98
CA MET A 37 4.97 3.83 23.94
C MET A 37 4.39 3.51 22.55
N GLN A 38 4.22 2.23 22.22
CA GLN A 38 3.58 1.82 20.97
C GLN A 38 2.13 2.31 20.86
N ARG A 39 1.38 2.30 21.98
CA ARG A 39 0.02 2.85 22.02
C ARG A 39 0.04 4.37 21.82
N LEU A 40 0.89 5.10 22.53
CA LEU A 40 1.01 6.56 22.41
C LEU A 40 1.30 6.97 20.96
N VAL A 41 2.27 6.33 20.31
CA VAL A 41 2.62 6.61 18.91
C VAL A 41 1.45 6.27 17.99
N THR A 42 0.79 5.12 18.21
CA THR A 42 -0.37 4.72 17.38
C THR A 42 -1.50 5.74 17.49
N GLU A 43 -1.84 6.19 18.69
CA GLU A 43 -2.92 7.16 18.89
C GLU A 43 -2.56 8.55 18.35
N TYR A 44 -1.45 9.13 18.79
CA TYR A 44 -1.18 10.54 18.52
C TYR A 44 -0.44 10.78 17.22
N CYS A 45 0.56 9.96 16.89
CA CYS A 45 1.22 10.12 15.59
C CYS A 45 0.25 9.70 14.50
N TRP A 46 -0.26 8.48 14.55
CA TRP A 46 -0.99 7.92 13.42
C TRP A 46 -2.50 8.24 13.42
N GLY A 47 -3.12 8.30 14.60
CA GLY A 47 -4.56 8.56 14.73
C GLY A 47 -4.90 10.04 14.68
N GLU A 48 -4.15 10.88 15.41
CA GLU A 48 -4.40 12.33 15.44
C GLU A 48 -3.69 13.04 14.28
N VAL A 49 -2.35 13.06 14.26
CA VAL A 49 -1.59 13.90 13.32
C VAL A 49 -1.67 13.40 11.89
N TRP A 50 -1.52 12.09 11.65
CA TRP A 50 -1.72 11.52 10.31
C TRP A 50 -3.20 11.32 9.96
N GLY A 51 -4.11 11.31 10.94
CA GLY A 51 -5.55 11.24 10.71
C GLY A 51 -6.16 12.57 10.24
N ASP A 52 -5.49 13.70 10.50
CA ASP A 52 -5.86 15.01 9.95
C ASP A 52 -5.71 15.02 8.42
N ASP A 53 -6.81 15.31 7.73
CA ASP A 53 -6.93 15.26 6.27
C ASP A 53 -6.44 16.54 5.57
N THR A 54 -6.09 17.58 6.33
CA THR A 54 -5.57 18.85 5.79
C THR A 54 -4.32 18.65 4.94
N LEU A 55 -3.47 17.68 5.30
CA LEU A 55 -2.32 17.26 4.50
C LEU A 55 -2.46 15.80 4.06
N PRO A 56 -2.40 15.52 2.75
CA PRO A 56 -2.47 14.14 2.26
C PRO A 56 -1.21 13.37 2.67
N PHE A 57 -1.35 12.04 2.75
CA PHE A 57 -0.28 11.14 3.18
C PHE A 57 1.00 11.29 2.36
N LYS A 58 0.87 11.53 1.05
CA LYS A 58 2.00 11.80 0.16
C LYS A 58 2.84 13.00 0.66
N THR A 59 2.18 14.10 0.98
CA THR A 59 2.84 15.32 1.48
C THR A 59 3.46 15.09 2.86
N ARG A 60 2.74 14.41 3.77
CA ARG A 60 3.27 14.07 5.11
C ARG A 60 4.53 13.19 5.01
N SER A 61 4.53 12.21 4.11
CA SER A 61 5.70 11.38 3.83
C SER A 61 6.90 12.21 3.36
N ILE A 62 6.70 13.15 2.42
CA ILE A 62 7.77 14.04 1.95
C ILE A 62 8.39 14.85 3.11
N ILE A 63 7.55 15.44 3.96
CA ILE A 63 8.00 16.22 5.12
C ILE A 63 8.78 15.34 6.09
N ASN A 64 8.29 14.12 6.39
CA ASN A 64 8.98 13.18 7.27
C ASN A 64 10.35 12.78 6.73
N LEU A 65 10.51 12.54 5.43
CA LEU A 65 11.81 12.21 4.85
C LEU A 65 12.83 13.34 5.02
N ALA A 66 12.39 14.59 4.84
CA ALA A 66 13.22 15.77 5.09
C ALA A 66 13.62 15.87 6.57
N MET A 67 12.65 15.76 7.49
CA MET A 67 12.90 15.85 8.94
C MET A 67 13.84 14.75 9.42
N LEU A 68 13.58 13.48 9.08
CA LEU A 68 14.42 12.35 9.50
C LEU A 68 15.85 12.44 8.98
N THR A 69 16.00 12.99 7.78
CA THR A 69 17.31 13.25 7.19
C THR A 69 18.03 14.37 7.95
N ALA A 70 17.35 15.51 8.19
CA ALA A 70 17.89 16.64 8.94
C ALA A 70 18.30 16.27 10.38
N THR A 71 17.57 15.38 11.04
CA THR A 71 17.84 14.92 12.41
C THR A 71 18.73 13.68 12.48
N SER A 72 19.33 13.26 11.36
CA SER A 72 20.20 12.06 11.25
C SER A 72 19.57 10.77 11.79
N GLN A 73 18.24 10.63 11.71
CA GLN A 73 17.50 9.45 12.19
C GLN A 73 17.43 8.37 11.09
N HIS A 74 18.61 7.90 10.68
CA HIS A 74 18.76 7.01 9.53
C HIS A 74 18.12 5.62 9.74
N HIS A 75 18.01 5.16 10.99
CA HIS A 75 17.35 3.87 11.30
C HIS A 75 15.84 3.89 11.00
N GLU A 76 15.18 5.03 11.22
CA GLU A 76 13.76 5.24 10.87
C GLU A 76 13.58 5.61 9.39
N LEU A 77 14.57 6.28 8.79
CA LEU A 77 14.45 6.77 7.41
C LEU A 77 14.08 5.66 6.43
N GLY A 78 14.68 4.47 6.55
CA GLY A 78 14.42 3.35 5.64
C GLY A 78 12.97 2.86 5.65
N VAL A 79 12.33 2.79 6.82
CA VAL A 79 10.91 2.39 6.89
C VAL A 79 10.01 3.49 6.31
N HIS A 80 10.33 4.75 6.55
CA HIS A 80 9.58 5.89 6.01
C HIS A 80 9.78 6.09 4.49
N VAL A 81 10.93 5.72 3.91
CA VAL A 81 11.13 5.70 2.45
C VAL A 81 10.18 4.70 1.80
N ARG A 82 10.06 3.48 2.36
CA ARG A 82 9.10 2.48 1.85
C ARG A 82 7.66 2.96 2.00
N GLY A 83 7.33 3.61 3.12
CA GLY A 83 6.00 4.19 3.31
C GLY A 83 5.70 5.36 2.37
N ALA A 84 6.69 6.19 2.06
CA ALA A 84 6.57 7.25 1.07
C ALA A 84 6.22 6.68 -0.32
N LEU A 85 6.89 5.61 -0.74
CA LEU A 85 6.59 4.93 -2.01
C LEU A 85 5.16 4.37 -2.05
N ARG A 86 4.68 3.76 -0.94
CA ARG A 86 3.27 3.29 -0.83
C ARG A 86 2.27 4.43 -0.92
N ASN A 87 2.61 5.59 -0.36
CA ASN A 87 1.79 6.79 -0.41
C ASN A 87 1.89 7.54 -1.75
N GLY A 88 2.59 7.00 -2.74
CA GLY A 88 2.69 7.58 -4.09
C GLY A 88 3.75 8.67 -4.26
N VAL A 89 4.70 8.77 -3.33
CA VAL A 89 5.92 9.56 -3.55
C VAL A 89 6.83 8.80 -4.52
N SER A 90 7.26 9.44 -5.61
CA SER A 90 8.15 8.80 -6.58
C SER A 90 9.60 8.75 -6.11
N LYS A 91 10.42 7.90 -6.73
CA LYS A 91 11.87 7.84 -6.48
C LYS A 91 12.53 9.18 -6.79
N GLU A 92 12.03 9.89 -7.79
CA GLU A 92 12.50 11.21 -8.22
C GLU A 92 12.16 12.29 -7.17
N GLU A 93 10.95 12.25 -6.61
CA GLU A 93 10.53 13.15 -5.52
C GLU A 93 11.38 12.90 -4.26
N ILE A 94 11.60 11.63 -3.88
CA ILE A 94 12.47 11.27 -2.74
C ILE A 94 13.89 11.82 -2.97
N ARG A 95 14.44 11.62 -4.17
CA ARG A 95 15.77 12.15 -4.53
C ARG A 95 15.83 13.66 -4.40
N ALA A 96 14.82 14.39 -4.88
CA ALA A 96 14.75 15.84 -4.79
C ALA A 96 14.76 16.32 -3.33
N VAL A 97 14.00 15.66 -2.44
CA VAL A 97 13.97 15.97 -1.00
C VAL A 97 15.34 15.79 -0.35
N LEU A 98 16.03 14.68 -0.64
CA LEU A 98 17.35 14.43 -0.06
C LEU A 98 18.43 15.38 -0.59
N LEU A 99 18.35 15.77 -1.87
CA LEU A 99 19.22 16.81 -2.43
C LEU A 99 18.98 18.17 -1.77
N GLN A 100 17.72 18.55 -1.53
CA GLN A 100 17.39 19.77 -0.79
C GLN A 100 17.99 19.73 0.61
N ALA A 101 17.84 18.62 1.34
CA ALA A 101 18.42 18.45 2.67
C ALA A 101 19.96 18.53 2.66
N ALA A 102 20.63 18.09 1.59
CA ALA A 102 22.08 18.22 1.46
C ALA A 102 22.55 19.68 1.50
N ILE A 103 21.78 20.58 0.89
CA ILE A 103 22.11 22.01 0.80
C ILE A 103 21.85 22.73 2.12
N TYR A 104 20.73 22.43 2.78
CA TYR A 104 20.30 23.17 3.97
C TYR A 104 20.78 22.56 5.29
N CYS A 105 21.01 21.25 5.33
CA CYS A 105 21.38 20.54 6.55
C CYS A 105 22.82 20.01 6.48
N GLY A 106 23.39 19.84 5.29
CA GLY A 106 24.78 19.45 5.06
C GLY A 106 24.94 18.17 4.23
N VAL A 107 26.04 18.09 3.49
CA VAL A 107 26.30 16.96 2.58
C VAL A 107 26.48 15.62 3.31
N PRO A 108 27.20 15.50 4.45
CA PRO A 108 27.44 14.21 5.09
C PRO A 108 26.16 13.46 5.53
N LEU A 109 25.18 14.16 6.12
CA LEU A 109 23.91 13.54 6.52
C LEU A 109 23.08 13.13 5.31
N ALA A 110 23.10 13.92 4.23
CA ALA A 110 22.38 13.57 3.02
C ALA A 110 23.00 12.34 2.35
N LEU A 111 24.33 12.22 2.31
CA LEU A 111 25.00 11.02 1.79
C LEU A 111 24.61 9.76 2.58
N ALA A 112 24.50 9.85 3.90
CA ALA A 112 24.00 8.75 4.72
C ALA A 112 22.54 8.42 4.41
N ALA A 113 21.69 9.44 4.28
CA ALA A 113 20.29 9.28 3.89
C ALA A 113 20.13 8.63 2.50
N PHE A 114 20.96 9.01 1.53
CA PHE A 114 20.96 8.44 0.17
C PHE A 114 21.27 6.95 0.16
N ARG A 115 22.22 6.49 0.99
CA ARG A 115 22.52 5.06 1.12
C ARG A 115 21.32 4.28 1.65
N VAL A 116 20.72 4.76 2.74
CA VAL A 116 19.52 4.14 3.34
C VAL A 116 18.34 4.15 2.37
N ALA A 117 18.09 5.27 1.69
CA ALA A 117 17.00 5.38 0.73
C ALA A 117 17.20 4.42 -0.46
N SER A 118 18.43 4.28 -0.96
CA SER A 118 18.74 3.36 -2.06
C SER A 118 18.47 1.90 -1.67
N GLU A 119 18.85 1.49 -0.46
CA GLU A 119 18.55 0.14 0.03
C GLU A 119 17.05 -0.09 0.22
N ALA A 120 16.35 0.88 0.82
CA ALA A 120 14.91 0.81 1.05
C ALA A 120 14.10 0.76 -0.26
N ILE A 121 14.49 1.55 -1.27
CA ILE A 121 13.89 1.53 -2.61
C ILE A 121 14.10 0.16 -3.26
N ARG A 122 15.33 -0.36 -3.25
CA ARG A 122 15.64 -1.68 -3.83
C ARG A 122 14.83 -2.79 -3.16
N ALA A 123 14.71 -2.76 -1.83
CA ALA A 123 13.90 -3.72 -1.09
C ALA A 123 12.41 -3.63 -1.47
N TYR A 124 11.86 -2.41 -1.56
CA TYR A 124 10.47 -2.18 -1.97
C TYR A 124 10.18 -2.71 -3.39
N GLU A 125 11.07 -2.45 -4.34
CA GLU A 125 10.92 -2.91 -5.73
C GLU A 125 10.99 -4.44 -5.83
N ALA A 126 11.87 -5.07 -5.05
CA ALA A 126 11.96 -6.54 -4.99
C ALA A 126 10.68 -7.16 -4.40
N GLU A 127 10.13 -6.57 -3.33
CA GLU A 127 8.84 -6.98 -2.73
C GLU A 127 7.69 -6.86 -3.75
N ALA A 128 7.64 -5.76 -4.50
CA ALA A 128 6.63 -5.51 -5.54
C ALA A 128 6.74 -6.52 -6.69
N ALA A 129 7.95 -6.80 -7.18
CA ALA A 129 8.19 -7.77 -8.25
C ALA A 129 7.85 -9.22 -7.83
N GLY A 130 8.19 -9.60 -6.59
CA GLY A 130 7.84 -10.91 -6.03
C GLY A 130 6.34 -11.11 -5.86
N SER A 131 5.61 -10.04 -5.50
CA SER A 131 4.15 -10.04 -5.37
C SER A 131 3.47 -10.20 -6.74
N ALA A 132 3.92 -9.47 -7.76
CA ALA A 132 3.42 -9.61 -9.13
C ALA A 132 3.61 -11.03 -9.69
N THR A 133 4.76 -11.65 -9.38
CA THR A 133 5.07 -13.03 -9.81
C THR A 133 4.15 -14.06 -9.15
N LYS A 134 3.84 -13.91 -7.85
CA LYS A 134 2.89 -14.80 -7.15
C LYS A 134 1.48 -14.68 -7.72
N VAL A 135 0.99 -13.45 -7.94
CA VAL A 135 -0.36 -13.21 -8.50
C VAL A 135 -0.51 -13.88 -9.87
N ASN A 136 0.50 -13.76 -10.73
CA ASN A 136 0.47 -14.38 -12.05
C ASN A 136 0.49 -15.93 -12.01
N LYS A 137 1.19 -16.52 -11.03
CA LYS A 137 1.22 -17.98 -10.85
C LYS A 137 -0.07 -18.53 -10.24
N THR A 138 -0.73 -17.77 -9.37
CA THR A 138 -2.03 -18.16 -8.77
C THR A 138 -3.18 -18.04 -9.78
N SER A 139 -3.13 -17.06 -10.69
CA SER A 139 -4.12 -16.95 -11.78
C SER A 139 -3.98 -18.10 -12.80
N GLU A 140 -2.75 -18.47 -13.18
CA GLU A 140 -2.50 -19.61 -14.08
C GLU A 140 -2.95 -20.96 -13.48
N ALA A 141 -2.68 -21.21 -12.18
CA ALA A 141 -3.11 -22.42 -11.50
C ALA A 141 -4.65 -22.56 -11.41
N THR A 142 -5.37 -21.44 -11.35
CA THR A 142 -6.85 -21.43 -11.31
C THR A 142 -7.44 -21.76 -12.69
N THR A 143 -6.77 -21.39 -13.80
CA THR A 143 -7.20 -21.74 -15.15
C THR A 143 -6.94 -23.19 -15.55
N ALA A 144 -5.98 -23.87 -14.91
CA ALA A 144 -5.61 -25.25 -15.23
C ALA A 144 -6.60 -26.32 -14.69
N THR A 145 -7.56 -25.96 -13.81
CA THR A 145 -8.49 -26.92 -13.19
C THR A 145 -9.89 -26.94 -13.84
N ALA A 146 -10.21 -26.03 -14.76
CA ALA A 146 -11.54 -25.91 -15.37
C ALA A 146 -11.76 -26.77 -16.64
N GLY A 147 -10.85 -27.70 -16.96
CA GLY A 147 -10.82 -28.39 -18.24
C GLY A 147 -10.85 -29.92 -18.18
N SER A 148 -11.78 -30.55 -17.44
CA SER A 148 -12.20 -31.93 -17.77
C SER A 148 -13.48 -32.34 -17.05
N LYS A 149 -14.62 -32.26 -17.75
CA LYS A 149 -15.74 -33.20 -17.58
C LYS A 149 -16.48 -33.34 -18.90
N ALA A 150 -16.03 -34.32 -19.69
CA ALA A 150 -16.71 -34.79 -20.89
C ALA A 150 -18.09 -35.36 -20.55
N SER A 151 -19.12 -34.90 -21.26
CA SER A 151 -20.49 -35.42 -21.18
C SER A 151 -20.66 -36.66 -22.07
N LYS A 152 -21.30 -37.71 -21.53
CA LYS A 152 -21.82 -38.87 -22.28
C LYS A 152 -23.10 -38.51 -23.04
N PRO A 153 -23.40 -39.13 -24.21
CA PRO A 153 -24.67 -38.92 -24.91
C PRO A 153 -25.69 -40.02 -24.58
N SER A 154 -26.97 -39.66 -24.44
CA SER A 154 -28.08 -40.61 -24.62
C SER A 154 -29.44 -39.94 -24.87
N LYS A 155 -29.90 -40.11 -26.11
CA LYS A 155 -31.26 -40.36 -26.64
C LYS A 155 -32.42 -39.38 -26.39
N ALA A 156 -32.74 -38.68 -27.49
CA ALA A 156 -34.02 -38.56 -28.20
C ALA A 156 -35.35 -38.32 -27.43
N SER A 157 -36.04 -37.23 -27.77
CA SER A 157 -37.46 -37.22 -28.15
C SER A 157 -37.85 -35.89 -28.82
N LYS A 158 -38.88 -35.98 -29.69
CA LYS A 158 -39.35 -35.02 -30.71
C LYS A 158 -40.19 -33.85 -30.17
N ALA A 159 -40.45 -32.92 -31.10
CA ALA A 159 -41.55 -31.95 -31.20
C ALA A 159 -41.21 -30.53 -30.67
N SER A 160 -41.67 -29.41 -31.25
CA SER A 160 -42.41 -29.09 -32.47
C SER A 160 -42.54 -27.54 -32.51
N LYS A 161 -42.40 -26.96 -33.71
CA LYS A 161 -43.01 -25.71 -34.21
C LYS A 161 -42.68 -24.32 -33.62
N ALA A 162 -42.34 -23.46 -34.59
CA ALA A 162 -42.84 -22.09 -34.82
C ALA A 162 -42.38 -20.97 -33.87
N SER A 163 -42.25 -19.70 -34.27
CA SER A 163 -42.05 -18.98 -35.52
C SER A 163 -41.85 -17.51 -35.11
N LYS A 164 -41.18 -16.70 -35.96
CA LYS A 164 -41.27 -15.22 -36.04
C LYS A 164 -40.79 -14.42 -34.82
N ALA A 165 -40.36 -13.16 -34.91
CA ALA A 165 -39.88 -12.27 -35.97
C ALA A 165 -39.64 -10.91 -35.31
N SER A 166 -38.53 -10.23 -35.65
CA SER A 166 -38.36 -8.74 -35.61
C SER A 166 -38.50 -8.06 -34.23
N LYS A 167 -38.01 -6.87 -33.90
CA LYS A 167 -37.51 -5.65 -34.56
C LYS A 167 -36.74 -4.91 -33.42
N ALA A 168 -35.53 -4.41 -33.64
CA ALA A 168 -35.21 -3.02 -33.98
C ALA A 168 -35.44 -1.95 -32.88
N SER A 169 -34.38 -1.12 -32.72
CA SER A 169 -34.40 0.32 -32.39
C SER A 169 -34.67 0.71 -30.93
N LYS A 170 -34.15 1.80 -30.32
CA LYS A 170 -33.14 2.86 -30.59
C LYS A 170 -33.31 3.86 -29.41
N ALA A 171 -32.36 4.78 -29.26
CA ALA A 171 -32.40 6.04 -28.48
C ALA A 171 -31.96 5.94 -27.00
N LYS A 172 -30.92 6.63 -26.50
CA LYS A 172 -30.39 8.01 -26.65
C LYS A 172 -31.17 9.04 -25.82
N GLY A 173 -30.46 9.65 -24.85
CA GLY A 173 -30.81 10.83 -24.04
C GLY A 173 -29.94 10.79 -22.77
N ALA A 174 -28.85 11.54 -22.57
CA ALA A 174 -28.63 12.99 -22.60
C ALA A 174 -29.53 13.74 -21.61
N GLY A 175 -28.93 14.33 -20.57
CA GLY A 175 -29.61 15.26 -19.68
C GLY A 175 -28.85 15.60 -18.39
N GLN A 176 -27.98 16.60 -18.51
CA GLN A 176 -27.41 17.52 -17.49
C GLN A 176 -26.45 16.96 -16.44
#